data_AF-A0A972ZZF0-F1
#
_entry.id   AF-A0A972ZZF0-F1
#
_cell.length_a   1.000
_cell.length_b   1.000
_cell.length_c   1.000
_cell.angle_alpha   90.00
_cell.angle_beta   90.00
_cell.angle_gamma   90.00
#
_symmetry.space_group_name_H-M   'P 1'
#
loop_
_entity.id
_entity.type
_entity.pdbx_description
1 polymer ?
#
loop_
_entity_poly.entity_id
_entity_poly.type
_entity_poly.pdbx_seq_one_letter_code
_entity_poly.pdbx_strand_id
1 'polypeptide(L)'
;MWHIPFQMADRMFRTAAVALSGQSKGKDHGRGKRRTETSKKNSDNTNRLIDAALVGGITTLDALAEKPGVQASLDSMRMRFTAGKPEKHEIIEAVSKIADEIIALLNSKAVHVKRLAVDGVPGSGKSTLARALAEKFTLEFQTLDYIDLNKPQDFSAEQTVYEHHRLLRTQDVENFDALIYIDEPVELSKEKCIHRKRGGVNIDVFDYEKLKRIGEKAFEIADGKIFSIPDSYVKVKIRPHNGFRAHENVKAEVQRKGFKVSGHSKEELLFVSVYGRPRKGLMAYVNVGAYNKELMEGISAGVLRFFMA
;
A
#
# COMPACT_ATOMS: atom_id res chain seq x y z
N MET A 1 -1.08 -4.61 -12.64
CA MET A 1 -0.46 -5.94 -12.84
C MET A 1 0.74 -6.02 -11.89
N TRP A 2 0.76 -7.02 -11.00
CA TRP A 2 1.61 -7.09 -9.80
C TRP A 2 2.92 -7.86 -10.05
N HIS A 3 3.79 -7.36 -10.94
CA HIS A 3 4.98 -8.13 -11.34
C HIS A 3 6.14 -8.13 -10.33
N ILE A 4 6.16 -7.21 -9.36
CA ILE A 4 7.31 -7.04 -8.46
C ILE A 4 7.34 -8.08 -7.31
N PRO A 5 6.22 -8.42 -6.64
CA PRO A 5 6.23 -9.44 -5.57
C PRO A 5 6.56 -10.84 -6.08
N PHE A 6 6.10 -11.18 -7.30
CA PHE A 6 6.31 -12.50 -7.91
C PHE A 6 7.77 -12.73 -8.34
N GLN A 7 8.46 -11.70 -8.83
CA GLN A 7 9.88 -11.80 -9.20
C GLN A 7 10.79 -11.98 -7.98
N MET A 8 10.41 -11.42 -6.83
CA MET A 8 11.17 -11.55 -5.59
C MET A 8 11.03 -12.97 -5.01
N ALA A 9 9.83 -13.54 -5.06
CA ALA A 9 9.60 -14.95 -4.70
C ALA A 9 10.34 -15.91 -5.65
N ASP A 10 10.27 -15.71 -6.97
CA ASP A 10 10.97 -16.56 -7.96
C ASP A 10 12.50 -16.52 -7.78
N ARG A 11 13.09 -15.35 -7.45
CA ARG A 11 14.52 -15.27 -7.10
C ARG A 11 14.87 -16.05 -5.84
N MET A 12 14.06 -15.97 -4.79
CA MET A 12 14.30 -16.73 -3.56
C MET A 12 14.25 -18.24 -3.80
N PHE A 13 13.30 -18.73 -4.60
CA PHE A 13 13.20 -20.14 -4.97
C PHE A 13 14.38 -20.62 -5.84
N ARG A 14 14.82 -19.82 -6.82
CA ARG A 14 15.99 -20.18 -7.65
C ARG A 14 17.30 -20.20 -6.86
N THR A 15 17.50 -19.28 -5.92
CA THR A 15 18.68 -19.29 -5.06
C THR A 15 18.71 -20.51 -4.14
N ALA A 16 17.55 -20.92 -3.60
CA ALA A 16 17.43 -22.15 -2.83
C ALA A 16 17.70 -23.40 -3.71
N ALA A 17 17.17 -23.45 -4.93
CA ALA A 17 17.40 -24.55 -5.86
C ALA A 17 18.87 -24.66 -6.31
N VAL A 18 19.55 -23.52 -6.54
CA VAL A 18 20.99 -23.50 -6.88
C VAL A 18 21.84 -23.97 -5.69
N ALA A 19 21.51 -23.54 -4.48
CA ALA A 19 22.17 -24.00 -3.26
C ALA A 19 22.01 -25.52 -3.03
N LEU A 20 20.86 -26.09 -3.42
CA LEU A 20 20.58 -27.52 -3.34
C LEU A 20 21.23 -28.34 -4.48
N SER A 21 21.49 -27.72 -5.64
CA SER A 21 22.12 -28.39 -6.80
C SER A 21 23.65 -28.46 -6.73
N GLY A 22 24.28 -27.78 -5.77
CA GLY A 22 25.73 -27.71 -5.60
C GLY A 22 26.34 -28.94 -4.93
N GLN A 23 26.23 -30.13 -5.53
CA GLN A 23 27.01 -31.30 -5.12
C GLN A 23 27.82 -31.91 -6.28
N SER A 24 29.13 -31.69 -6.16
CA SER A 24 30.23 -32.63 -6.41
C SER A 24 30.48 -33.14 -7.84
N LYS A 25 31.34 -32.44 -8.58
CA LYS A 25 32.26 -33.07 -9.55
C LYS A 25 33.65 -33.23 -8.90
N GLY A 26 33.76 -34.12 -7.93
CA GLY A 26 35.05 -34.57 -7.36
C GLY A 26 35.41 -35.95 -7.88
N LYS A 27 36.30 -36.03 -8.88
CA LYS A 27 37.00 -37.28 -9.23
C LYS A 27 37.94 -37.60 -8.09
N ASP A 28 37.76 -38.76 -7.44
CA ASP A 28 38.78 -39.25 -6.52
C ASP A 28 38.84 -40.79 -6.49
N HIS A 29 39.96 -41.30 -6.98
CA HIS A 29 40.37 -42.70 -7.00
C HIS A 29 41.04 -43.07 -5.67
N GLY A 30 40.60 -44.19 -5.07
CA GLY A 30 41.37 -44.92 -4.05
C GLY A 30 40.83 -44.88 -2.62
N ARG A 31 40.71 -46.08 -2.03
CA ARG A 31 40.37 -46.44 -0.62
C ARG A 31 38.89 -46.71 -0.31
N GLY A 32 38.47 -47.92 -0.64
CA GLY A 32 37.20 -48.53 -0.22
C GLY A 32 37.31 -49.19 1.16
N LYS A 33 36.70 -48.53 2.17
CA LYS A 33 35.99 -49.15 3.33
C LYS A 33 35.60 -48.11 4.39
N ARG A 34 36.27 -46.95 4.49
CA ARG A 34 35.81 -45.79 5.29
C ARG A 34 34.80 -44.88 4.59
N ARG A 35 34.57 -45.10 3.28
CA ARG A 35 33.74 -44.25 2.41
C ARG A 35 32.24 -44.58 2.47
N THR A 36 31.87 -45.79 2.88
CA THR A 36 30.48 -46.27 2.89
C THR A 36 29.65 -45.71 4.05
N GLU A 37 30.25 -45.52 5.23
CA GLU A 37 29.56 -44.93 6.39
C GLU A 37 29.38 -43.41 6.25
N THR A 38 30.40 -42.72 5.74
CA THR A 38 30.32 -41.27 5.46
C THR A 38 29.33 -40.97 4.33
N SER A 39 29.26 -41.81 3.30
CA SER A 39 28.29 -41.66 2.21
C SER A 39 26.84 -41.87 2.67
N LYS A 40 26.58 -42.87 3.54
CA LYS A 40 25.23 -43.09 4.10
C LYS A 40 24.80 -41.94 5.02
N LYS A 41 25.68 -41.51 5.93
CA LYS A 41 25.42 -40.38 6.84
C LYS A 41 25.14 -39.06 6.09
N ASN A 42 25.80 -38.84 4.95
CA ASN A 42 25.54 -37.67 4.10
C ASN A 42 24.20 -37.77 3.35
N SER A 43 23.81 -38.96 2.90
CA SER A 43 22.49 -39.19 2.29
C SER A 43 21.36 -38.98 3.29
N ASP A 44 21.50 -39.49 4.51
CA ASP A 44 20.48 -39.37 5.55
C ASP A 44 20.31 -37.91 6.00
N ASN A 45 21.40 -37.18 6.19
CA ASN A 45 21.34 -35.75 6.49
C ASN A 45 20.71 -34.92 5.36
N THR A 46 20.93 -35.32 4.11
CA THR A 46 20.35 -34.64 2.94
C THR A 46 18.84 -34.85 2.89
N ASN A 47 18.37 -36.09 3.10
CA ASN A 47 16.95 -36.40 3.16
C ASN A 47 16.25 -35.66 4.32
N ARG A 48 16.87 -35.61 5.50
CA ARG A 48 16.36 -34.83 6.65
C ARG A 48 16.26 -33.34 6.36
N LEU A 49 17.22 -32.78 5.63
CA LEU A 49 17.21 -31.36 5.25
C LEU A 49 16.11 -31.06 4.22
N ILE A 50 15.89 -31.94 3.25
CA ILE A 50 14.80 -31.82 2.29
C ILE A 50 13.44 -31.88 3.01
N ASP A 51 13.25 -32.86 3.90
CA ASP A 51 12.02 -33.00 4.69
C ASP A 51 11.76 -31.78 5.59
N ALA A 52 12.81 -31.27 6.25
CA ALA A 52 12.73 -30.06 7.06
C ALA A 52 12.34 -28.83 6.21
N ALA A 53 12.93 -28.68 5.03
CA ALA A 53 12.60 -27.59 4.12
C ALA A 53 11.15 -27.68 3.60
N LEU A 54 10.68 -28.88 3.27
CA LEU A 54 9.29 -29.11 2.84
C LEU A 54 8.29 -28.80 3.97
N VAL A 55 8.52 -29.31 5.18
CA VAL A 55 7.64 -29.03 6.33
C VAL A 55 7.63 -27.54 6.65
N GLY A 56 8.79 -26.88 6.66
CA GLY A 56 8.84 -25.44 6.89
C GLY A 56 8.15 -24.63 5.80
N GLY A 57 8.29 -25.05 4.54
CA GLY A 57 7.60 -24.43 3.40
C GLY A 57 6.07 -24.56 3.50
N ILE A 58 5.56 -25.77 3.76
CA ILE A 58 4.11 -26.04 3.90
C ILE A 58 3.55 -25.24 5.07
N THR A 59 4.20 -25.28 6.24
CA THR A 59 3.75 -24.55 7.43
C THR A 59 3.70 -23.03 7.17
N THR A 60 4.69 -22.48 6.46
CA THR A 60 4.68 -21.06 6.07
C THR A 60 3.49 -20.75 5.15
N LEU A 61 3.23 -21.61 4.16
CA LEU A 61 2.13 -21.42 3.21
C LEU A 61 0.76 -21.50 3.91
N ASP A 62 0.58 -22.45 4.82
CA ASP A 62 -0.66 -22.60 5.60
C ASP A 62 -0.89 -21.36 6.46
N ALA A 63 0.13 -20.90 7.20
CA ALA A 63 0.03 -19.70 8.03
C ALA A 63 -0.23 -18.42 7.20
N LEU A 64 0.33 -18.33 5.98
CA LEU A 64 0.01 -17.24 5.04
C LEU A 64 -1.42 -17.33 4.49
N ALA A 65 -1.92 -18.53 4.22
CA ALA A 65 -3.26 -18.75 3.70
C ALA A 65 -4.36 -18.40 4.72
N GLU A 66 -4.04 -18.37 6.01
CA GLU A 66 -4.93 -17.91 7.08
C GLU A 66 -5.04 -16.38 7.17
N LYS A 67 -4.17 -15.61 6.48
CA LYS A 67 -4.23 -14.15 6.51
C LYS A 67 -5.49 -13.61 5.85
N PRO A 68 -6.25 -12.70 6.49
CA PRO A 68 -7.47 -12.14 5.91
C PRO A 68 -7.26 -11.49 4.53
N GLY A 69 -6.14 -10.79 4.32
CA GLY A 69 -5.84 -10.15 3.05
C GLY A 69 -5.48 -11.15 1.93
N VAL A 70 -4.81 -12.24 2.27
CA VAL A 70 -4.55 -13.37 1.36
C VAL A 70 -5.86 -14.08 1.01
N GLN A 71 -6.69 -14.42 1.99
CA GLN A 71 -8.00 -15.05 1.79
C GLN A 71 -8.91 -14.20 0.89
N ALA A 72 -9.04 -12.91 1.18
CA ALA A 72 -9.81 -11.98 0.36
C ALA A 72 -9.29 -11.89 -1.08
N SER A 73 -7.99 -12.06 -1.30
CA SER A 73 -7.38 -12.03 -2.63
C SER A 73 -7.58 -13.34 -3.39
N LEU A 74 -7.51 -14.49 -2.72
CA LEU A 74 -7.86 -15.79 -3.29
C LEU A 74 -9.33 -15.85 -3.69
N ASP A 75 -10.21 -15.35 -2.82
CA ASP A 75 -11.63 -15.20 -3.10
C ASP A 75 -11.89 -14.31 -4.33
N SER A 76 -11.16 -13.18 -4.44
CA SER A 76 -11.22 -12.30 -5.62
C SER A 76 -10.88 -13.04 -6.91
N MET A 77 -9.80 -13.82 -6.89
CA MET A 77 -9.37 -14.62 -8.04
C MET A 77 -10.43 -15.64 -8.40
N ARG A 78 -10.95 -16.38 -7.42
CA ARG A 78 -12.03 -17.36 -7.62
C ARG A 78 -13.25 -16.72 -8.27
N MET A 79 -13.71 -15.58 -7.75
CA MET A 79 -14.86 -14.86 -8.32
C MET A 79 -14.61 -14.39 -9.76
N ARG A 80 -13.40 -13.94 -10.10
CA ARG A 80 -13.05 -13.58 -11.49
C ARG A 80 -13.09 -14.78 -12.43
N PHE A 81 -12.63 -15.93 -11.97
CA PHE A 81 -12.69 -17.16 -12.73
C PHE A 81 -14.12 -17.67 -12.93
N THR A 82 -15.01 -17.49 -11.93
CA THR A 82 -16.39 -18.00 -12.01
C THR A 82 -17.39 -17.03 -12.65
N ALA A 83 -17.26 -15.72 -12.42
CA ALA A 83 -18.29 -14.73 -12.78
C ALA A 83 -18.04 -13.99 -14.10
N GLY A 84 -16.84 -14.08 -14.69
CA GLY A 84 -16.51 -13.60 -16.04
C GLY A 84 -16.66 -12.10 -16.31
N LYS A 85 -17.17 -11.29 -15.38
CA LYS A 85 -17.34 -9.84 -15.55
C LYS A 85 -16.91 -9.06 -14.30
N PRO A 86 -16.23 -7.92 -14.46
CA PRO A 86 -16.00 -6.98 -13.37
C PRO A 86 -17.35 -6.38 -12.94
N GLU A 87 -17.63 -6.36 -11.63
CA GLU A 87 -18.82 -5.68 -11.09
C GLU A 87 -18.87 -4.23 -11.56
N LYS A 88 -20.05 -3.79 -12.01
CA LYS A 88 -20.35 -2.38 -12.23
C LYS A 88 -20.27 -1.66 -10.88
N HIS A 89 -19.50 -0.58 -10.84
CA HIS A 89 -19.43 0.29 -9.67
C HIS A 89 -20.62 1.25 -9.71
N GLU A 90 -21.77 0.82 -9.21
CA GLU A 90 -22.88 1.74 -8.97
C GLU A 90 -22.50 2.71 -7.84
N ILE A 91 -22.79 3.99 -8.06
CA ILE A 91 -22.61 5.02 -7.03
C ILE A 91 -23.68 4.77 -5.98
N ILE A 92 -23.24 4.44 -4.77
CA ILE A 92 -24.12 4.23 -3.62
C ILE A 92 -24.76 5.58 -3.26
N GLU A 93 -26.07 5.58 -3.00
CA GLU A 93 -26.85 6.79 -2.68
C GLU A 93 -26.21 7.65 -1.58
N ALA A 94 -25.68 7.01 -0.53
CA ALA A 94 -24.95 7.70 0.54
C ALA A 94 -23.75 8.52 0.04
N VAL A 95 -23.00 8.02 -0.95
CA VAL A 95 -21.87 8.74 -1.54
C VAL A 95 -22.36 9.88 -2.45
N SER A 96 -23.48 9.67 -3.15
CA SER A 96 -24.12 10.71 -3.96
C SER A 96 -24.52 11.91 -3.09
N LYS A 97 -25.15 11.65 -1.93
CA LYS A 97 -25.51 12.70 -0.95
C LYS A 97 -24.29 13.48 -0.46
N ILE A 98 -23.20 12.78 -0.11
CA ILE A 98 -21.94 13.44 0.29
C ILE A 98 -21.40 14.34 -0.84
N ALA A 99 -21.45 13.87 -2.08
CA ALA A 99 -21.02 14.68 -3.23
C ALA A 99 -21.90 15.94 -3.40
N ASP A 100 -23.22 15.83 -3.21
CA ASP A 100 -24.14 16.97 -3.24
C ASP A 100 -23.83 18.01 -2.16
N GLU A 101 -23.52 17.57 -0.93
CA GLU A 101 -23.11 18.45 0.16
C GLU A 101 -21.79 19.19 -0.14
N ILE A 102 -20.82 18.49 -0.77
CA ILE A 102 -19.56 19.11 -1.21
C ILE A 102 -19.83 20.16 -2.29
N ILE A 103 -20.71 19.85 -3.26
CA ILE A 103 -21.09 20.80 -4.32
C ILE A 103 -21.77 22.03 -3.72
N ALA A 104 -22.73 21.83 -2.83
CA ALA A 104 -23.43 22.90 -2.13
C ALA A 104 -22.44 23.78 -1.35
N LEU A 105 -21.49 23.17 -0.64
CA LEU A 105 -20.42 23.89 0.05
C LEU A 105 -19.59 24.73 -0.91
N LEU A 106 -19.08 24.16 -2.01
CA LEU A 106 -18.22 24.87 -2.96
C LEU A 106 -18.98 26.01 -3.67
N ASN A 107 -20.24 25.79 -4.03
CA ASN A 107 -21.11 26.82 -4.60
C ASN A 107 -21.39 27.96 -3.60
N SER A 108 -21.63 27.64 -2.32
CA SER A 108 -21.83 28.65 -1.27
C SER A 108 -20.60 29.53 -1.02
N LYS A 109 -19.43 29.08 -1.47
CA LYS A 109 -18.16 29.79 -1.40
C LYS A 109 -17.75 30.41 -2.73
N ALA A 110 -18.64 30.38 -3.73
CA ALA A 110 -18.40 30.87 -5.09
C ALA A 110 -17.11 30.30 -5.72
N VAL A 111 -16.78 29.04 -5.40
CA VAL A 111 -15.61 28.36 -5.98
C VAL A 111 -15.99 27.88 -7.37
N HIS A 112 -15.33 28.39 -8.40
CA HIS A 112 -15.44 27.84 -9.75
C HIS A 112 -14.54 26.60 -9.88
N VAL A 113 -15.15 25.44 -9.68
CA VAL A 113 -14.43 24.16 -9.63
C VAL A 113 -13.95 23.75 -11.01
N LYS A 114 -12.63 23.69 -11.18
CA LYS A 114 -11.96 23.10 -12.34
C LYS A 114 -11.19 21.85 -11.96
N ARG A 115 -10.57 21.83 -10.78
CA ARG A 115 -9.68 20.74 -10.36
C ARG A 115 -9.90 20.38 -8.91
N LEU A 116 -10.17 19.10 -8.66
CA LEU A 116 -10.32 18.56 -7.30
C LEU A 116 -9.28 17.49 -7.04
N ALA A 117 -8.74 17.48 -5.83
CA ALA A 117 -7.90 16.39 -5.32
C ALA A 117 -8.67 15.60 -4.25
N VAL A 118 -8.80 14.28 -4.44
CA VAL A 118 -9.42 13.38 -3.46
C VAL A 118 -8.37 12.41 -2.93
N ASP A 119 -8.20 12.40 -1.61
CA ASP A 119 -7.25 11.54 -0.91
C ASP A 119 -7.93 10.87 0.30
N GLY A 120 -7.39 9.75 0.72
CA GLY A 120 -7.87 8.90 1.78
C GLY A 120 -7.09 7.59 1.74
N VAL A 121 -7.13 6.82 2.84
CA VAL A 121 -6.52 5.49 2.84
C VAL A 121 -7.22 4.55 1.83
N PRO A 122 -6.56 3.50 1.32
CA PRO A 122 -7.24 2.48 0.53
C PRO A 122 -8.47 1.94 1.27
N GLY A 123 -9.58 1.69 0.57
CA GLY A 123 -10.84 1.23 1.17
C GLY A 123 -11.82 2.32 1.58
N SER A 124 -11.34 3.54 1.87
CA SER A 124 -12.13 4.69 2.35
C SER A 124 -13.27 5.17 1.44
N GLY A 125 -13.30 4.73 0.19
CA GLY A 125 -14.31 5.15 -0.79
C GLY A 125 -13.90 6.33 -1.67
N LYS A 126 -12.63 6.76 -1.62
CA LYS A 126 -12.06 7.85 -2.44
C LYS A 126 -12.44 7.77 -3.92
N SER A 127 -12.31 6.60 -4.54
CA SER A 127 -12.58 6.44 -5.97
C SER A 127 -14.09 6.50 -6.28
N THR A 128 -14.94 6.07 -5.36
CA THR A 128 -16.41 6.18 -5.51
C THR A 128 -16.85 7.64 -5.36
N LEU A 129 -16.34 8.35 -4.35
CA LEU A 129 -16.62 9.77 -4.15
C LEU A 129 -16.10 10.63 -5.30
N ALA A 130 -14.85 10.39 -5.74
CA ALA A 130 -14.25 11.12 -6.86
C ALA A 130 -15.03 10.94 -8.16
N ARG A 131 -15.55 9.74 -8.44
CA ARG A 131 -16.44 9.52 -9.60
C ARG A 131 -17.77 10.24 -9.46
N ALA A 132 -18.39 10.21 -8.28
CA ALA A 132 -19.65 10.93 -8.05
C ALA A 132 -19.48 12.45 -8.21
N LEU A 133 -18.36 13.01 -7.74
CA LEU A 133 -18.02 14.42 -7.94
C LEU A 133 -17.76 14.73 -9.41
N ALA A 134 -17.02 13.87 -10.11
CA ALA A 134 -16.74 14.04 -11.54
C ALA A 134 -18.04 14.05 -12.35
N GLU A 135 -18.95 13.10 -12.10
CA GLU A 135 -20.26 13.04 -12.77
C GLU A 135 -21.08 14.31 -12.51
N LYS A 136 -21.24 14.71 -11.24
CA LYS A 136 -22.10 15.83 -10.88
C LYS A 136 -21.55 17.21 -11.30
N PHE A 137 -20.23 17.39 -11.30
CA PHE A 137 -19.60 18.60 -11.82
C PHE A 137 -19.34 18.56 -13.34
N THR A 138 -19.63 17.44 -14.02
CA THR A 138 -19.26 17.21 -15.43
C THR A 138 -17.76 17.41 -15.66
N LEU A 139 -16.94 16.81 -14.78
CA LEU A 139 -15.48 16.77 -14.86
C LEU A 139 -15.03 15.37 -15.28
N GLU A 140 -13.80 15.27 -15.75
CA GLU A 140 -13.13 13.99 -15.96
C GLU A 140 -12.72 13.36 -14.63
N PHE A 141 -12.74 12.03 -14.57
CA PHE A 141 -12.25 11.27 -13.43
C PHE A 141 -10.89 10.64 -13.76
N GLN A 142 -9.86 10.96 -12.96
CA GLN A 142 -8.52 10.40 -13.14
C GLN A 142 -8.00 9.75 -11.85
N THR A 143 -7.82 8.42 -11.90
CA THR A 143 -7.10 7.68 -10.85
C THR A 143 -5.61 7.63 -11.15
N LEU A 144 -4.78 7.85 -10.13
CA LEU A 144 -3.31 7.85 -10.27
C LEU A 144 -2.67 6.53 -9.83
N ASP A 145 -3.45 5.46 -9.63
CA ASP A 145 -2.96 4.16 -9.12
C ASP A 145 -1.88 3.52 -10.02
N TYR A 146 -1.79 3.94 -11.29
CA TYR A 146 -0.84 3.44 -12.29
C TYR A 146 0.29 4.42 -12.62
N ILE A 147 0.38 5.53 -11.89
CA ILE A 147 1.33 6.61 -12.15
C ILE A 147 2.42 6.60 -11.07
N ASP A 148 3.67 6.82 -11.48
CA ASP A 148 4.80 6.92 -10.55
C ASP A 148 4.78 8.27 -9.81
N LEU A 149 4.07 8.30 -8.68
CA LEU A 149 3.97 9.48 -7.81
C LEU A 149 5.27 9.81 -7.05
N ASN A 150 6.38 9.12 -7.31
CA ASN A 150 7.68 9.59 -6.80
C ASN A 150 8.26 10.71 -7.68
N LYS A 151 7.68 10.93 -8.86
CA LYS A 151 8.00 12.04 -9.75
C LYS A 151 6.91 13.09 -9.68
N PRO A 152 7.25 14.39 -9.86
CA PRO A 152 6.24 15.43 -10.03
C PRO A 152 5.33 15.08 -11.21
N GLN A 153 4.03 15.18 -11.00
CA GLN A 153 3.01 15.05 -12.04
C GLN A 153 2.49 16.41 -12.44
N ASP A 154 2.07 16.53 -13.70
CA ASP A 154 1.38 17.71 -14.19
C ASP A 154 -0.12 17.59 -13.92
N PHE A 155 -0.66 18.59 -13.22
CA PHE A 155 -2.09 18.75 -12.91
C PHE A 155 -2.66 20.00 -13.58
N SER A 156 -2.09 20.41 -14.72
CA SER A 156 -2.53 21.58 -15.48
C SER A 156 -3.88 21.36 -16.19
N ALA A 157 -4.23 20.11 -16.51
CA ALA A 157 -5.50 19.79 -17.16
C ALA A 157 -6.67 20.34 -16.32
N GLU A 158 -7.50 21.16 -16.96
CA GLU A 158 -8.72 21.68 -16.35
C GLU A 158 -9.83 20.63 -16.42
N GLN A 159 -10.85 20.81 -15.58
CA GLN A 159 -12.04 19.98 -15.53
C GLN A 159 -11.77 18.52 -15.14
N THR A 160 -11.00 18.30 -14.07
CA THR A 160 -10.62 16.94 -13.64
C THR A 160 -10.69 16.75 -12.12
N VAL A 161 -11.20 15.60 -11.70
CA VAL A 161 -11.10 15.08 -10.33
C VAL A 161 -10.00 14.04 -10.29
N TYR A 162 -8.94 14.34 -9.57
CA TYR A 162 -7.81 13.44 -9.36
C TYR A 162 -7.97 12.70 -8.05
N GLU A 163 -7.69 11.40 -8.05
CA GLU A 163 -7.68 10.62 -6.82
C GLU A 163 -6.45 9.72 -6.69
N HIS A 164 -5.89 9.71 -5.48
CA HIS A 164 -4.95 8.69 -5.04
C HIS A 164 -4.72 8.76 -3.53
N HIS A 165 -4.40 7.63 -2.90
CA HIS A 165 -4.10 7.52 -1.46
C HIS A 165 -2.73 8.11 -1.04
N ARG A 166 -2.02 8.75 -1.96
CA ARG A 166 -0.73 9.44 -1.74
C ARG A 166 -0.70 10.81 -2.41
N LEU A 167 -1.79 11.26 -3.03
CA LEU A 167 -1.83 12.47 -3.85
C LEU A 167 -1.34 13.68 -3.05
N LEU A 168 -1.95 13.95 -1.89
CA LEU A 168 -1.60 15.11 -1.08
C LEU A 168 -0.21 15.00 -0.45
N ARG A 169 0.31 13.77 -0.30
CA ARG A 169 1.59 13.49 0.36
C ARG A 169 2.77 13.75 -0.58
N THR A 170 2.63 13.41 -1.85
CA THR A 170 3.74 13.38 -2.80
C THR A 170 3.75 14.54 -3.78
N GLN A 171 2.58 15.03 -4.18
CA GLN A 171 2.46 15.92 -5.33
C GLN A 171 2.34 17.38 -4.95
N ASP A 172 2.63 18.28 -5.89
CA ASP A 172 2.26 19.68 -5.73
C ASP A 172 0.74 19.81 -5.78
N VAL A 173 0.16 20.50 -4.80
CA VAL A 173 -1.29 20.67 -4.65
C VAL A 173 -1.74 22.08 -5.05
N GLU A 174 -0.82 22.95 -5.45
CA GLU A 174 -1.13 24.35 -5.77
C GLU A 174 -2.12 24.50 -6.93
N ASN A 175 -2.27 23.52 -7.82
CA ASN A 175 -3.15 23.64 -8.99
C ASN A 175 -4.62 23.28 -8.71
N PHE A 176 -4.96 22.74 -7.54
CA PHE A 176 -6.32 22.34 -7.19
C PHE A 176 -7.15 23.49 -6.64
N ASP A 177 -8.46 23.49 -6.88
CA ASP A 177 -9.38 24.49 -6.31
C ASP A 177 -9.86 24.08 -4.91
N ALA A 178 -9.91 22.77 -4.67
CA ALA A 178 -10.17 22.21 -3.36
C ALA A 178 -9.47 20.86 -3.15
N LEU A 179 -9.09 20.60 -1.90
CA LEU A 179 -8.60 19.31 -1.42
C LEU A 179 -9.71 18.63 -0.62
N ILE A 180 -9.95 17.36 -0.90
CA ILE A 180 -10.93 16.52 -0.25
C ILE A 180 -10.19 15.36 0.39
N TYR A 181 -10.35 15.20 1.70
CA TYR A 181 -9.73 14.15 2.47
C TYR A 181 -10.78 13.30 3.18
N ILE A 182 -10.74 11.99 2.96
CA ILE A 182 -11.61 11.04 3.64
C ILE A 182 -10.89 10.52 4.89
N ASP A 183 -11.25 11.10 6.03
CA ASP A 183 -10.65 10.84 7.33
C ASP A 183 -11.28 9.63 8.05
N GLU A 184 -11.56 8.57 7.30
CA GLU A 184 -12.21 7.38 7.84
C GLU A 184 -11.28 6.62 8.79
N PRO A 185 -11.80 6.03 9.89
CA PRO A 185 -11.05 5.08 10.72
C PRO A 185 -10.42 3.95 9.89
N VAL A 186 -9.19 3.57 10.23
CA VAL A 186 -8.41 2.56 9.51
C VAL A 186 -9.14 1.22 9.47
N GLU A 187 -9.76 0.85 10.58
CA GLU A 187 -10.44 -0.42 10.80
C GLU A 187 -11.63 -0.56 9.83
N LEU A 188 -12.43 0.49 9.70
CA LEU A 188 -13.55 0.52 8.76
C LEU A 188 -13.07 0.43 7.31
N SER A 189 -11.99 1.12 6.97
CA SER A 189 -11.40 1.04 5.63
C SER A 189 -10.83 -0.33 5.31
N LYS A 190 -10.16 -0.99 6.28
CA LYS A 190 -9.67 -2.38 6.14
C LYS A 190 -10.83 -3.34 5.95
N GLU A 191 -11.87 -3.24 6.78
CA GLU A 191 -13.06 -4.08 6.70
C GLU A 191 -13.71 -3.98 5.31
N LYS A 192 -13.87 -2.76 4.79
CA LYS A 192 -14.37 -2.54 3.41
C LYS A 192 -13.49 -3.18 2.35
N CYS A 193 -12.16 -3.14 2.48
CA CYS A 193 -11.25 -3.81 1.56
C CYS A 193 -11.42 -5.34 1.58
N ILE A 194 -11.60 -5.93 2.77
CA ILE A 194 -11.85 -7.37 2.95
C ILE A 194 -13.18 -7.78 2.29
N HIS A 195 -14.28 -7.12 2.66
CA HIS A 195 -15.62 -7.45 2.15
C HIS A 195 -15.74 -7.30 0.63
N ARG A 196 -15.11 -6.26 0.06
CA ARG A 196 -15.08 -6.05 -1.39
C ARG A 196 -14.20 -7.06 -2.11
N LYS A 197 -13.40 -7.85 -1.39
CA LYS A 197 -12.47 -8.86 -1.93
C LYS A 197 -11.56 -8.24 -2.99
N ARG A 198 -11.15 -6.98 -2.82
CA ARG A 198 -10.27 -6.28 -3.77
C ARG A 198 -9.17 -5.57 -2.99
N GLY A 199 -7.93 -5.84 -3.38
CA GLY A 199 -6.76 -5.30 -2.69
C GLY A 199 -6.57 -5.88 -1.29
N GLY A 200 -7.04 -7.11 -1.02
CA GLY A 200 -6.91 -7.75 0.29
C GLY A 200 -5.46 -7.79 0.80
N VAL A 201 -4.52 -8.22 -0.05
CA VAL A 201 -3.08 -8.24 0.26
C VAL A 201 -2.53 -6.87 0.67
N ASN A 202 -3.13 -5.77 0.19
CA ASN A 202 -2.69 -4.43 0.59
C ASN A 202 -2.90 -4.19 2.10
N ILE A 203 -3.90 -4.82 2.72
CA ILE A 203 -4.17 -4.72 4.16
C ILE A 203 -2.99 -5.26 4.98
N ASP A 204 -2.44 -6.39 4.53
CA ASP A 204 -1.33 -7.04 5.23
C ASP A 204 0.00 -6.31 4.95
N VAL A 205 0.19 -5.85 3.71
CA VAL A 205 1.45 -5.23 3.27
C VAL A 205 1.58 -3.79 3.73
N PHE A 206 0.53 -2.98 3.71
CA PHE A 206 0.61 -1.58 4.11
C PHE A 206 0.32 -1.36 5.58
N ASP A 207 1.09 -0.45 6.16
CA ASP A 207 0.79 0.16 7.44
C ASP A 207 -0.24 1.28 7.22
N TYR A 208 -1.53 0.91 7.34
CA TYR A 208 -2.65 1.84 7.14
C TYR A 208 -2.64 2.99 8.14
N GLU A 209 -2.19 2.76 9.37
CA GLU A 209 -2.05 3.82 10.37
C GLU A 209 -1.04 4.86 9.93
N LYS A 210 0.12 4.40 9.44
CA LYS A 210 1.13 5.28 8.87
C LYS A 210 0.63 6.00 7.62
N LEU A 211 -0.12 5.33 6.74
CA LEU A 211 -0.75 5.95 5.57
C LEU A 211 -1.73 7.06 5.96
N LYS A 212 -2.59 6.78 6.96
CA LYS A 212 -3.58 7.73 7.49
C LYS A 212 -2.88 8.93 8.11
N ARG A 213 -2.00 8.70 9.09
CA ARG A 213 -1.30 9.76 9.83
C ARG A 213 -0.49 10.70 8.96
N ILE A 214 0.22 10.17 7.94
CA ILE A 214 0.95 11.04 6.98
C ILE A 214 -0.02 11.77 6.05
N GLY A 215 -1.17 11.16 5.70
CA GLY A 215 -2.20 11.80 4.90
C GLY A 215 -2.91 12.94 5.63
N GLU A 216 -3.32 12.70 6.87
CA GLU A 216 -3.86 13.70 7.78
C GLU A 216 -2.88 14.86 7.90
N LYS A 217 -1.59 14.59 8.18
CA LYS A 217 -0.57 15.64 8.25
C LYS A 217 -0.44 16.42 6.95
N ALA A 218 -0.47 15.74 5.79
CA ALA A 218 -0.40 16.39 4.48
C ALA A 218 -1.62 17.30 4.22
N PHE A 219 -2.80 16.88 4.65
CA PHE A 219 -4.01 17.69 4.55
C PHE A 219 -3.97 18.87 5.54
N GLU A 220 -3.57 18.62 6.80
CA GLU A 220 -3.46 19.64 7.86
C GLU A 220 -2.49 20.76 7.50
N ILE A 221 -1.32 20.42 6.95
CA ILE A 221 -0.23 21.38 6.69
C ILE A 221 -0.52 22.31 5.51
N ALA A 222 -1.41 21.92 4.60
CA ALA A 222 -1.89 22.81 3.55
C ALA A 222 -2.67 23.98 4.17
N ASP A 223 -2.52 25.19 3.68
CA ASP A 223 -3.32 26.35 4.08
C ASP A 223 -4.81 26.15 3.73
N GLY A 224 -5.67 27.00 4.29
CA GLY A 224 -7.10 27.01 4.01
C GLY A 224 -7.97 26.47 5.14
N LYS A 225 -9.20 26.99 5.18
CA LYS A 225 -10.18 26.61 6.21
C LYS A 225 -10.68 25.19 5.93
N ILE A 226 -10.74 24.38 6.99
CA ILE A 226 -11.31 23.04 6.96
C ILE A 226 -12.83 23.14 7.13
N PHE A 227 -13.54 22.47 6.24
CA PHE A 227 -14.98 22.25 6.32
C PHE A 227 -15.24 20.75 6.45
N SER A 228 -15.97 20.33 7.48
CA SER A 228 -16.42 18.95 7.62
C SER A 228 -17.77 18.79 6.93
N ILE A 229 -17.94 17.72 6.17
CA ILE A 229 -19.23 17.36 5.58
C ILE A 229 -20.06 16.60 6.62
N PRO A 230 -21.29 17.04 6.94
CA PRO A 230 -22.14 16.41 7.95
C PRO A 230 -22.30 14.90 7.75
N ASP A 231 -22.41 14.17 8.87
CA ASP A 231 -22.64 12.71 8.91
C ASP A 231 -21.66 11.89 8.06
N SER A 232 -20.44 12.38 7.90
CA SER A 232 -19.42 11.72 7.09
C SER A 232 -18.02 11.90 7.67
N TYR A 233 -17.06 11.13 7.16
CA TYR A 233 -15.64 11.32 7.45
C TYR A 233 -14.95 12.28 6.47
N VAL A 234 -15.69 13.02 5.65
CA VAL A 234 -15.12 13.86 4.60
C VAL A 234 -14.80 15.26 5.10
N LYS A 235 -13.58 15.70 4.83
CA LYS A 235 -13.08 17.06 5.08
C LYS A 235 -12.73 17.72 3.77
N VAL A 236 -13.03 19.00 3.64
CA VAL A 236 -12.74 19.82 2.45
C VAL A 236 -11.91 21.03 2.85
N LYS A 237 -10.85 21.32 2.09
CA LYS A 237 -10.12 22.60 2.12
C LYS A 237 -10.28 23.30 0.78
N ILE A 238 -10.73 24.55 0.81
CA ILE A 238 -10.82 25.39 -0.38
C ILE A 238 -9.52 26.17 -0.51
N ARG A 239 -9.03 26.31 -1.74
CA ARG A 239 -7.79 27.01 -2.06
C ARG A 239 -7.84 28.47 -1.59
N PRO A 240 -6.91 28.90 -0.73
CA PRO A 240 -6.72 30.32 -0.41
C PRO A 240 -6.17 31.14 -1.58
N HIS A 241 -6.31 32.46 -1.53
CA HIS A 241 -5.75 33.36 -2.55
C HIS A 241 -4.22 33.20 -2.73
N ASN A 242 -3.50 32.89 -1.65
CA ASN A 242 -2.05 32.66 -1.65
C ASN A 242 -1.65 31.20 -1.92
N GLY A 243 -2.61 30.34 -2.31
CA GLY A 243 -2.36 28.92 -2.53
C GLY A 243 -2.40 28.08 -1.25
N PHE A 244 -2.14 26.78 -1.39
CA PHE A 244 -2.12 25.84 -0.27
C PHE A 244 -0.78 25.85 0.48
N ARG A 245 0.31 26.22 -0.18
CA ARG A 245 1.66 26.37 0.41
C ARG A 245 2.11 25.15 1.21
N ALA A 246 1.63 23.96 0.83
CA ALA A 246 1.78 22.75 1.63
C ALA A 246 3.25 22.36 1.81
N HIS A 247 4.08 22.60 0.78
CA HIS A 247 5.50 22.30 0.82
C HIS A 247 6.28 23.32 1.67
N GLU A 248 5.96 24.60 1.56
CA GLU A 248 6.53 25.69 2.36
C GLU A 248 6.20 25.50 3.84
N ASN A 249 4.95 25.15 4.13
CA ASN A 249 4.47 24.97 5.49
C ASN A 249 5.14 23.77 6.17
N VAL A 250 5.29 22.64 5.48
CA VAL A 250 5.98 21.48 6.07
C VAL A 250 7.48 21.76 6.26
N LYS A 251 8.12 22.51 5.35
CA LYS A 251 9.51 22.98 5.54
C LYS A 251 9.63 23.84 6.80
N ALA A 252 8.75 24.83 6.96
CA ALA A 252 8.76 25.70 8.13
C ALA A 252 8.54 24.90 9.44
N GLU A 253 7.64 23.93 9.44
CA GLU A 253 7.41 23.07 10.62
C GLU A 253 8.64 22.22 10.97
N VAL A 254 9.23 21.56 9.97
CA VAL A 254 10.42 20.70 10.14
C VAL A 254 11.62 21.52 10.63
N GLN A 255 11.80 22.73 10.08
CA GLN A 255 12.85 23.65 10.50
C GLN A 255 12.65 24.12 11.95
N ARG A 256 11.41 24.44 12.37
CA ARG A 256 11.09 24.76 13.78
C ARG A 256 11.39 23.61 14.74
N LYS A 257 11.31 22.36 14.27
CA LYS A 257 11.68 21.16 15.03
C LYS A 257 13.20 20.90 15.06
N GLY A 258 14.02 21.75 14.42
CA GLY A 258 15.47 21.63 14.43
C GLY A 258 16.05 20.65 13.40
N PHE A 259 15.24 20.17 12.45
CA PHE A 259 15.70 19.26 11.41
C PHE A 259 16.13 20.03 10.13
N LYS A 260 17.09 19.46 9.39
CA LYS A 260 17.52 19.98 8.09
C LYS A 260 16.41 19.79 7.04
N VAL A 261 16.13 20.84 6.27
CA VAL A 261 15.08 20.82 5.23
C VAL A 261 15.61 20.71 3.79
N SER A 262 16.86 21.09 3.54
CA SER A 262 17.40 21.16 2.17
C SER A 262 17.61 19.79 1.56
N GLY A 263 17.18 19.63 0.30
CA GLY A 263 17.30 18.38 -0.46
C GLY A 263 16.21 17.35 -0.20
N HIS A 264 15.24 17.64 0.67
CA HIS A 264 14.13 16.74 0.97
C HIS A 264 12.88 17.07 0.14
N SER A 265 12.19 16.03 -0.31
CA SER A 265 10.86 16.17 -0.93
C SER A 265 9.79 16.47 0.11
N LYS A 266 8.60 16.92 -0.34
CA LYS A 266 7.46 17.15 0.54
C LYS A 266 7.10 15.91 1.36
N GLU A 267 7.08 14.72 0.73
CA GLU A 267 6.81 13.45 1.41
C GLU A 267 7.86 13.15 2.50
N GLU A 268 9.15 13.35 2.20
CA GLU A 268 10.23 13.15 3.18
C GLU A 268 10.07 14.10 4.38
N LEU A 269 9.74 15.35 4.12
CA LEU A 269 9.50 16.36 5.17
C LEU A 269 8.26 16.03 6.02
N LEU A 270 7.20 15.49 5.43
CA LEU A 270 6.04 14.99 6.19
C LEU A 270 6.45 13.85 7.13
N PHE A 271 7.28 12.92 6.65
CA PHE A 271 7.82 11.84 7.49
C PHE A 271 8.74 12.36 8.60
N VAL A 272 9.58 13.35 8.34
CA VAL A 272 10.37 14.02 9.38
C VAL A 272 9.47 14.72 10.40
N SER A 273 8.45 15.43 9.94
CA SER A 273 7.48 16.11 10.81
C SER A 273 6.79 15.12 11.77
N VAL A 274 6.37 13.96 11.29
CA VAL A 274 5.59 13.00 12.09
C VAL A 274 6.45 12.02 12.89
N TYR A 275 7.55 11.54 12.31
CA TYR A 275 8.36 10.43 12.85
C TYR A 275 9.84 10.78 13.07
N GLY A 276 10.27 12.01 12.79
CA GLY A 276 11.65 12.47 13.00
C GLY A 276 12.68 11.87 12.03
N ARG A 277 12.25 11.19 10.97
CA ARG A 277 13.15 10.57 9.99
C ARG A 277 12.61 10.68 8.56
N PRO A 278 13.42 11.03 7.56
CA PRO A 278 12.97 11.13 6.18
C PRO A 278 12.69 9.73 5.62
N ARG A 279 11.55 9.60 4.94
CA ARG A 279 11.18 8.42 4.15
C ARG A 279 10.37 8.89 2.94
N LYS A 280 10.43 8.13 1.85
CA LYS A 280 9.59 8.38 0.67
C LYS A 280 9.31 7.09 -0.10
N GLY A 281 8.39 7.19 -1.04
CA GLY A 281 8.01 6.08 -1.88
C GLY A 281 7.11 5.08 -1.19
N LEU A 282 6.68 4.09 -1.95
CA LEU A 282 5.73 3.08 -1.48
C LEU A 282 6.25 2.31 -0.27
N MET A 283 7.55 1.99 -0.25
CA MET A 283 8.20 1.26 0.84
C MET A 283 8.19 2.00 2.17
N ALA A 284 8.02 3.34 2.18
CA ALA A 284 7.88 4.09 3.41
C ALA A 284 6.63 3.68 4.21
N TYR A 285 5.62 3.16 3.52
CA TYR A 285 4.31 2.77 4.05
C TYR A 285 4.14 1.26 4.25
N VAL A 286 5.13 0.45 3.88
CA VAL A 286 5.05 -1.00 4.01
C VAL A 286 5.33 -1.43 5.45
N ASN A 287 4.59 -2.42 5.93
CA ASN A 287 4.91 -3.17 7.13
C ASN A 287 5.99 -4.20 6.78
N VAL A 288 7.25 -3.85 7.02
CA VAL A 288 8.42 -4.69 6.69
C VAL A 288 8.41 -6.04 7.42
N GLY A 289 7.59 -6.19 8.46
CA GLY A 289 7.40 -7.43 9.21
C GLY A 289 6.04 -8.10 9.03
N ALA A 290 5.25 -7.74 8.00
CA ALA A 290 3.90 -8.23 7.79
C ALA A 290 3.75 -9.76 7.84
N TYR A 291 4.80 -10.48 7.41
CA TYR A 291 4.83 -11.94 7.29
C TYR A 291 5.95 -12.62 8.10
N ASN A 292 6.60 -11.87 9.01
CA ASN A 292 7.74 -12.41 9.76
C ASN A 292 7.31 -13.54 10.70
N LYS A 293 6.10 -13.45 11.27
CA LYS A 293 5.58 -14.46 12.18
C LYS A 293 5.41 -15.79 11.44
N GLU A 294 4.76 -15.76 10.28
CA GLU A 294 4.46 -16.93 9.45
C GLU A 294 5.75 -17.57 8.93
N LEU A 295 6.74 -16.75 8.54
CA LEU A 295 8.05 -17.22 8.16
C LEU A 295 8.78 -17.90 9.34
N MET A 296 8.74 -17.31 10.54
CA MET A 296 9.38 -17.87 11.72
C MET A 296 8.71 -19.17 12.17
N GLU A 297 7.38 -19.27 12.09
CA GLU A 297 6.64 -20.50 12.36
C GLU A 297 7.07 -21.63 11.41
N GLY A 298 7.21 -21.34 10.12
CA GLY A 298 7.74 -22.30 9.15
C GLY A 298 9.19 -22.71 9.43
N ILE A 299 10.07 -21.75 9.74
CA ILE A 299 11.46 -22.06 10.11
C ILE A 299 11.50 -22.95 11.35
N SER A 300 10.74 -22.62 12.40
CA SER A 300 10.67 -23.40 13.63
C SER A 300 10.16 -24.82 13.37
N ALA A 301 9.13 -25.00 12.55
CA ALA A 301 8.61 -26.31 12.18
C ALA A 301 9.64 -27.15 11.41
N GLY A 302 10.34 -26.54 10.46
CA GLY A 302 11.40 -27.21 9.70
C GLY A 302 12.58 -27.63 10.60
N VAL A 303 13.05 -26.75 11.48
CA VAL A 303 14.13 -27.04 12.43
C VAL A 303 13.74 -28.18 13.37
N LEU A 304 12.52 -28.16 13.92
CA LEU A 304 12.02 -29.24 14.79
C LEU A 304 12.00 -30.58 14.04
N ARG A 305 11.54 -30.58 12.79
CA ARG A 305 11.50 -31.79 11.95
C ARG A 305 12.90 -32.35 11.68
N PHE A 306 13.88 -31.49 11.44
CA PHE A 306 15.27 -31.90 11.21
C PHE A 306 15.87 -32.65 12.41
N PHE A 307 15.58 -32.19 13.64
CA PHE A 307 16.10 -32.80 14.86
C PHE A 307 15.34 -34.05 15.33
N MET A 308 14.07 -34.21 14.93
CA MET A 308 13.26 -35.38 15.27
C MET A 308 13.43 -36.57 14.31
N ALA A 309 13.87 -36.31 13.07
CA ALA A 309 14.14 -37.33 12.06
C ALA A 309 15.52 -37.99 12.25
#